data_AF-A0A3N4D0E5-F1
#
_entry.id   AF-A0A3N4D0E5-F1
#
_cell.length_a   1.000
_cell.length_b   1.000
_cell.length_c   1.000
_cell.angle_alpha   90.00
_cell.angle_beta   90.00
_cell.angle_gamma   90.00
#
_symmetry.space_group_name_H-M   'P 1'
#
loop_
_entity.id
_entity.type
_entity.pdbx_description
1 polymer ?
#
loop_
_entity_poly.entity_id
_entity_poly.type
_entity_poly.pdbx_seq_one_letter_code
_entity_poly.pdbx_strand_id
1 'polypeptide(L)'
;MVRVVTDNRPDPAAMKRRRPFVFLLAAVMALLLVFAFWLGTRTGQNPSAGGSAPATASESSTPTPPRYMTVDGEVVPGLWRGTATVGSGNSKAIYGIPYGWPRTIDGAVGAAMNIEAAFYSLPAMVENTAAQLFPKLYTGAALEEVLKGKSYVWFRKKGREMAGMNDDGVVLDLNGKPSKEKRFYGGGIPQYGAYIVRSCEKDSTGQPSRVEVAVLIPMYGGTGTDDDMSNVHLQFKQINNSLVWVDGDWRSETSGSVENVWKKKVSNQGWEHLKSLVGEGWAVPADATQEPFEGAVLTQ
;
A
#
# COMPACT_ATOMS: atom_id res chain seq x y z
N MET A 1 16.77 7.50 -59.72
CA MET A 1 17.97 6.98 -59.02
C MET A 1 18.04 7.67 -57.66
N VAL A 2 18.09 6.87 -56.59
CA VAL A 2 18.33 7.19 -55.16
C VAL A 2 17.31 8.09 -54.42
N ARG A 3 16.45 7.48 -53.60
CA ARG A 3 15.83 8.10 -52.42
C ARG A 3 16.58 7.61 -51.19
N VAL A 4 17.13 8.55 -50.42
CA VAL A 4 17.86 8.31 -49.17
C VAL A 4 16.87 7.98 -48.06
N VAL A 5 17.11 6.87 -47.36
CA VAL A 5 16.43 6.48 -46.13
C VAL A 5 17.10 7.21 -44.97
N THR A 6 16.37 8.07 -44.26
CA THR A 6 16.84 8.64 -42.98
C THR A 6 16.41 7.74 -41.83
N ASP A 7 17.43 7.20 -41.17
CA ASP A 7 17.42 6.38 -39.96
C ASP A 7 16.95 7.22 -38.75
N ASN A 8 15.80 6.88 -38.18
CA ASN A 8 15.28 7.49 -36.95
C ASN A 8 15.83 6.72 -35.74
N ARG A 9 17.07 7.04 -35.32
CA ARG A 9 17.55 6.67 -33.98
C ARG A 9 17.21 7.77 -32.99
N PRO A 10 16.62 7.46 -31.82
CA PRO A 10 16.40 8.46 -30.78
C PRO A 10 17.72 8.94 -30.17
N ASP A 11 17.81 10.24 -29.98
CA ASP A 11 18.93 10.97 -29.39
C ASP A 11 19.18 10.55 -27.90
N PRO A 12 20.38 10.06 -27.54
CA PRO A 12 20.71 9.66 -26.18
C PRO A 12 20.80 10.83 -25.18
N ALA A 13 20.69 12.08 -25.62
CA ALA A 13 20.75 13.26 -24.75
C ALA A 13 19.44 13.56 -23.99
N ALA A 14 18.30 13.01 -24.40
CA ALA A 14 17.00 13.29 -23.78
C ALA A 14 16.78 12.56 -22.42
N MET A 15 17.64 11.60 -22.06
CA MET A 15 17.44 10.74 -20.88
C MET A 15 18.15 11.24 -19.60
N LYS A 16 18.73 12.45 -19.60
CA LYS A 16 19.54 12.98 -18.47
C LYS A 16 18.90 14.07 -17.61
N ARG A 17 17.63 14.44 -17.83
CA ARG A 17 16.93 15.45 -17.00
C ARG A 17 15.65 14.91 -16.35
N ARG A 18 15.79 13.98 -15.41
CA ARG A 18 14.75 13.66 -14.41
C ARG A 18 15.40 13.41 -13.04
N ARG A 19 15.92 14.46 -12.41
CA ARG A 19 16.32 14.45 -10.99
C ARG A 19 16.00 15.80 -10.34
N PRO A 20 14.82 15.91 -9.72
CA PRO A 20 14.76 16.43 -8.36
C PRO A 20 13.96 15.54 -7.38
N PHE A 21 13.27 14.49 -7.86
CA PHE A 21 12.30 13.73 -7.04
C PHE A 21 12.94 12.82 -5.97
N VAL A 22 14.17 12.34 -6.19
CA VAL A 22 14.89 11.45 -5.25
C VAL A 22 15.32 12.18 -3.97
N PHE A 23 15.56 13.50 -4.06
CA PHE A 23 15.90 14.31 -2.89
C PHE A 23 14.68 14.66 -2.02
N LEU A 24 13.49 14.73 -2.63
CA LEU A 24 12.24 15.00 -1.90
C LEU A 24 11.83 13.79 -1.03
N LEU A 25 11.97 12.57 -1.54
CA LEU A 25 11.64 11.33 -0.81
C LEU A 25 12.54 11.11 0.43
N ALA A 26 13.83 11.43 0.29
CA ALA A 26 14.80 11.36 1.39
C ALA A 26 14.58 12.46 2.44
N ALA A 27 14.21 13.67 2.02
CA ALA A 27 13.90 14.77 2.93
C ALA A 27 12.60 14.53 3.72
N VAL A 28 11.56 13.98 3.09
CA VAL A 28 10.30 13.63 3.76
C VAL A 28 10.51 12.51 4.78
N MET A 29 11.28 11.46 4.46
CA MET A 29 11.56 10.37 5.40
C MET A 29 12.47 10.79 6.57
N ALA A 30 13.42 11.71 6.35
CA ALA A 30 14.23 12.29 7.42
C ALA A 30 13.40 13.22 8.34
N LEU A 31 12.49 14.02 7.77
CA LEU A 31 11.54 14.82 8.54
C LEU A 31 10.58 13.96 9.37
N LEU A 32 10.17 12.79 8.86
CA LEU A 32 9.33 11.84 9.60
C LEU A 32 10.02 11.23 10.81
N LEU A 33 11.36 11.11 10.80
CA LEU A 33 12.14 10.56 11.91
C LEU A 33 12.52 11.63 12.95
N VAL A 34 12.76 12.88 12.52
CA VAL A 34 13.06 14.00 13.44
C VAL A 34 11.79 14.50 14.16
N PHE A 35 10.63 14.50 13.52
CA PHE A 35 9.36 14.89 14.17
C PHE A 35 8.85 13.85 15.18
N ALA A 36 9.15 12.55 14.98
CA ALA A 36 8.85 11.50 15.95
C ALA A 36 9.57 11.69 17.29
N PHE A 37 10.72 12.39 17.30
CA PHE A 37 11.46 12.72 18.51
C PHE A 37 10.97 14.02 19.18
N TRP A 38 10.40 14.98 18.42
CA TRP A 38 10.00 16.29 18.96
C TRP A 38 8.58 16.33 19.55
N LEU A 39 7.65 15.48 19.10
CA LEU A 39 6.29 15.41 19.67
C LEU A 39 6.20 14.65 21.02
N GLY A 40 7.27 13.99 21.45
CA GLY A 40 7.32 13.25 22.72
C GLY A 40 7.48 14.13 23.97
N THR A 41 7.72 15.44 23.84
CA THR A 41 8.12 16.30 24.98
C THR A 41 7.17 17.45 25.34
N ARG A 42 5.95 17.55 24.79
CA ARG A 42 4.97 18.54 25.26
C ARG A 42 3.56 17.99 25.37
N THR A 43 3.23 17.57 26.58
CA THR A 43 1.88 17.48 27.15
C THR A 43 1.16 18.83 27.09
N GLY A 44 -0.18 18.80 27.01
CA GLY A 44 -1.01 19.86 27.60
C GLY A 44 -2.30 20.24 26.86
N GLN A 45 -3.42 19.70 27.35
CA GLN A 45 -4.74 20.35 27.51
C GLN A 45 -5.70 20.51 26.30
N ASN A 46 -6.84 19.82 26.42
CA ASN A 46 -8.19 20.21 25.97
C ASN A 46 -8.82 21.20 27.00
N PRO A 47 -9.99 21.89 26.80
CA PRO A 47 -11.10 21.57 25.89
C PRO A 47 -11.90 22.75 25.21
N SER A 48 -12.75 22.34 24.25
CA SER A 48 -14.14 22.75 23.96
C SER A 48 -14.57 24.04 23.21
N ALA A 49 -15.27 23.75 22.09
CA ALA A 49 -16.64 24.15 21.70
C ALA A 49 -16.93 25.48 20.95
N GLY A 50 -17.74 25.35 19.89
CA GLY A 50 -18.62 26.39 19.34
C GLY A 50 -18.62 26.48 17.81
N GLY A 51 -19.54 25.80 17.12
CA GLY A 51 -19.70 25.92 15.68
C GLY A 51 -21.09 25.53 15.19
N SER A 52 -21.84 26.54 14.73
CA SER A 52 -23.24 26.56 14.33
C SER A 52 -23.61 25.67 13.12
N ALA A 53 -24.89 25.29 13.07
CA ALA A 53 -25.59 24.73 11.91
C ALA A 53 -26.04 25.85 10.93
N PRO A 54 -26.85 25.55 9.88
CA PRO A 54 -26.55 24.78 8.66
C PRO A 54 -26.84 25.62 7.39
N ALA A 55 -26.43 25.17 6.19
CA ALA A 55 -27.12 25.53 4.95
C ALA A 55 -26.80 24.59 3.78
N THR A 56 -27.88 24.14 3.15
CA THR A 56 -28.03 23.32 1.95
C THR A 56 -27.51 24.01 0.68
N ALA A 57 -26.89 23.24 -0.21
CA ALA A 57 -27.05 23.42 -1.65
C ALA A 57 -26.79 22.09 -2.37
N SER A 58 -27.82 21.59 -3.04
CA SER A 58 -27.74 20.50 -4.00
C SER A 58 -27.07 20.99 -5.28
N GLU A 59 -26.08 20.25 -5.78
CA GLU A 59 -25.73 20.27 -7.20
C GLU A 59 -25.62 18.84 -7.71
N SER A 60 -26.51 18.54 -8.66
CA SER A 60 -26.48 17.38 -9.52
C SER A 60 -25.27 17.50 -10.44
N SER A 61 -24.29 16.61 -10.26
CA SER A 61 -23.31 16.31 -11.29
C SER A 61 -23.13 14.80 -11.33
N THR A 62 -23.54 14.19 -12.43
CA THR A 62 -23.36 12.77 -12.70
C THR A 62 -21.86 12.52 -12.89
N PRO A 63 -21.16 11.78 -12.00
CA PRO A 63 -19.78 11.41 -12.24
C PRO A 63 -19.81 10.31 -13.30
N THR A 64 -19.16 10.52 -14.43
CA THR A 64 -18.86 9.39 -15.33
C THR A 64 -17.75 8.58 -14.67
N PRO A 65 -18.00 7.35 -14.16
CA PRO A 65 -16.94 6.58 -13.53
C PRO A 65 -15.91 6.17 -14.61
N PRO A 66 -14.61 6.11 -14.28
CA PRO A 66 -13.60 5.74 -15.25
C PRO A 66 -13.85 4.30 -15.74
N ARG A 67 -13.72 4.14 -17.06
CA ARG A 67 -13.81 2.87 -17.79
C ARG A 67 -12.88 1.85 -17.13
N TYR A 68 -13.36 0.62 -16.91
CA TYR A 68 -12.66 -0.60 -16.43
C TYR A 68 -12.82 -1.03 -14.95
N MET A 69 -13.64 -0.37 -14.12
CA MET A 69 -14.00 -0.91 -12.80
C MET A 69 -15.31 -1.70 -12.85
N THR A 70 -15.34 -2.90 -12.24
CA THR A 70 -16.57 -3.69 -12.02
C THR A 70 -17.03 -3.53 -10.57
N VAL A 71 -18.30 -3.17 -10.38
CA VAL A 71 -18.91 -2.89 -9.07
C VAL A 71 -20.36 -3.40 -9.04
N ASP A 72 -20.82 -3.77 -7.85
CA ASP A 72 -22.14 -4.38 -7.62
C ASP A 72 -23.15 -3.40 -6.99
N GLY A 73 -22.70 -2.27 -6.45
CA GLY A 73 -23.56 -1.22 -5.89
C GLY A 73 -22.82 -0.24 -4.99
N GLU A 74 -23.43 0.90 -4.64
CA GLU A 74 -22.82 1.85 -3.69
C GLU A 74 -22.92 1.35 -2.24
N VAL A 75 -21.85 1.49 -1.47
CA VAL A 75 -21.85 1.22 -0.01
C VAL A 75 -22.12 2.49 0.79
N VAL A 76 -21.62 3.62 0.30
CA VAL A 76 -21.97 4.98 0.69
C VAL A 76 -21.88 5.82 -0.59
N PRO A 77 -22.55 6.99 -0.71
CA PRO A 77 -22.61 7.71 -1.99
C PRO A 77 -21.22 7.91 -2.59
N GLY A 78 -20.97 7.52 -3.84
CA GLY A 78 -19.66 7.67 -4.49
C GLY A 78 -18.56 6.68 -4.07
N LEU A 79 -18.77 5.80 -3.08
CA LEU A 79 -17.91 4.66 -2.78
C LEU A 79 -18.66 3.37 -3.06
N TRP A 80 -18.08 2.51 -3.89
CA TRP A 80 -18.77 1.34 -4.44
C TRP A 80 -18.32 0.03 -3.78
N ARG A 81 -19.17 -0.99 -3.81
CA ARG A 81 -18.81 -2.38 -3.57
C ARG A 81 -18.24 -2.94 -4.85
N GLY A 82 -16.98 -3.31 -4.85
CA GLY A 82 -16.30 -3.99 -5.95
C GLY A 82 -16.58 -5.50 -5.96
N THR A 83 -16.18 -6.15 -7.04
CA THR A 83 -16.27 -7.62 -7.22
C THR A 83 -15.01 -8.35 -6.76
N ALA A 84 -13.88 -7.66 -6.65
CA ALA A 84 -12.60 -8.25 -6.26
C ALA A 84 -12.60 -8.61 -4.78
N THR A 85 -12.24 -9.86 -4.46
CA THR A 85 -11.99 -10.31 -3.08
C THR A 85 -10.51 -10.17 -2.73
N VAL A 86 -10.19 -9.79 -1.49
CA VAL A 86 -8.78 -9.66 -1.06
C VAL A 86 -8.12 -10.96 -0.65
N GLY A 87 -8.90 -12.01 -0.35
CA GLY A 87 -8.38 -13.31 0.09
C GLY A 87 -8.85 -14.52 -0.72
N SER A 88 -9.73 -14.35 -1.70
CA SER A 88 -10.24 -15.47 -2.51
C SER A 88 -9.68 -15.45 -3.93
N GLY A 89 -9.45 -16.65 -4.49
CA GLY A 89 -8.99 -16.83 -5.86
C GLY A 89 -7.48 -16.95 -6.03
N ASN A 90 -6.65 -16.56 -5.06
CA ASN A 90 -5.23 -16.89 -5.07
C ASN A 90 -5.03 -18.42 -4.93
N SER A 91 -4.02 -18.95 -5.60
CA SER A 91 -3.73 -20.40 -5.58
C SER A 91 -2.60 -20.78 -4.62
N LYS A 92 -1.83 -19.81 -4.13
CA LYS A 92 -0.61 -20.03 -3.33
C LYS A 92 -0.44 -18.96 -2.26
N ALA A 93 0.43 -19.23 -1.30
CA ALA A 93 0.88 -18.27 -0.30
C ALA A 93 2.35 -18.51 0.07
N ILE A 94 3.07 -17.46 0.43
CA ILE A 94 4.44 -17.54 0.98
C ILE A 94 4.51 -16.63 2.21
N TYR A 95 4.91 -17.19 3.36
CA TYR A 95 4.85 -16.51 4.66
C TYR A 95 3.47 -15.93 5.02
N GLY A 96 2.39 -16.57 4.55
CA GLY A 96 1.03 -16.08 4.71
C GLY A 96 0.62 -14.96 3.74
N ILE A 97 1.52 -14.51 2.85
CA ILE A 97 1.21 -13.52 1.80
C ILE A 97 0.67 -14.25 0.55
N PRO A 98 -0.57 -14.00 0.12
CA PRO A 98 -1.18 -14.61 -1.06
C PRO A 98 -0.48 -14.25 -2.38
N TYR A 99 -0.39 -15.23 -3.29
CA TYR A 99 0.03 -15.03 -4.69
C TYR A 99 -0.57 -16.12 -5.61
N GLY A 100 -0.30 -16.06 -6.90
CA GLY A 100 -0.86 -16.99 -7.89
C GLY A 100 -2.33 -16.65 -8.18
N TRP A 101 -2.60 -15.38 -8.42
CA TRP A 101 -3.92 -14.82 -8.69
C TRP A 101 -4.38 -15.19 -10.12
N PRO A 102 -5.70 -15.29 -10.38
CA PRO A 102 -6.19 -15.61 -11.71
C PRO A 102 -5.96 -14.44 -12.68
N ARG A 103 -5.87 -14.75 -13.98
CA ARG A 103 -5.68 -13.75 -15.05
C ARG A 103 -6.94 -12.92 -15.33
N THR A 104 -7.37 -12.17 -14.34
CA THR A 104 -8.54 -11.28 -14.39
C THR A 104 -8.18 -9.92 -13.80
N ILE A 105 -9.02 -8.91 -14.02
CA ILE A 105 -8.87 -7.59 -13.37
C ILE A 105 -8.96 -7.75 -11.85
N ASP A 106 -9.91 -8.54 -11.36
CA ASP A 106 -10.07 -8.81 -9.92
C ASP A 106 -8.85 -9.51 -9.31
N GLY A 107 -8.21 -10.43 -10.06
CA GLY A 107 -6.94 -11.03 -9.66
C GLY A 107 -5.81 -10.01 -9.57
N ALA A 108 -5.76 -9.03 -10.48
CA ALA A 108 -4.78 -7.95 -10.42
C ALA A 108 -5.01 -7.01 -9.24
N VAL A 109 -6.28 -6.72 -8.89
CA VAL A 109 -6.64 -5.94 -7.71
C VAL A 109 -6.26 -6.67 -6.42
N GLY A 110 -6.59 -7.97 -6.32
CA GLY A 110 -6.20 -8.82 -5.20
C GLY A 110 -4.68 -8.87 -5.01
N ALA A 111 -3.93 -9.00 -6.10
CA ALA A 111 -2.48 -8.90 -6.11
C ALA A 111 -2.00 -7.53 -5.63
N ALA A 112 -2.51 -6.43 -6.20
CA ALA A 112 -2.10 -5.07 -5.85
C ALA A 112 -2.25 -4.78 -4.35
N MET A 113 -3.40 -5.11 -3.76
CA MET A 113 -3.64 -4.89 -2.34
C MET A 113 -2.70 -5.71 -1.45
N ASN A 114 -2.46 -6.98 -1.80
CA ASN A 114 -1.62 -7.87 -1.01
C ASN A 114 -0.12 -7.56 -1.16
N ILE A 115 0.32 -7.12 -2.35
CA ILE A 115 1.69 -6.64 -2.59
C ILE A 115 1.97 -5.45 -1.65
N GLU A 116 1.06 -4.48 -1.61
CA GLU A 116 1.23 -3.31 -0.74
C GLU A 116 1.12 -3.69 0.74
N ALA A 117 0.15 -4.51 1.13
CA ALA A 117 0.00 -4.96 2.51
C ALA A 117 1.24 -5.72 3.02
N ALA A 118 1.91 -6.46 2.13
CA ALA A 118 3.14 -7.18 2.46
C ALA A 118 4.33 -6.26 2.74
N PHE A 119 4.32 -5.00 2.27
CA PHE A 119 5.51 -4.14 2.31
C PHE A 119 6.05 -3.84 3.72
N TYR A 120 5.17 -3.74 4.74
CA TYR A 120 5.56 -3.61 6.15
C TYR A 120 5.60 -4.93 6.92
N SER A 121 5.29 -6.05 6.26
CA SER A 121 5.28 -7.36 6.91
C SER A 121 6.68 -7.79 7.35
N LEU A 122 6.76 -8.63 8.38
CA LEU A 122 8.03 -9.18 8.86
C LEU A 122 8.84 -9.86 7.73
N PRO A 123 8.22 -10.69 6.85
CA PRO A 123 8.94 -11.27 5.72
C PRO A 123 9.51 -10.26 4.72
N ALA A 124 8.91 -9.08 4.59
CA ALA A 124 9.45 -8.00 3.76
C ALA A 124 10.57 -7.22 4.47
N MET A 125 10.67 -7.28 5.79
CA MET A 125 11.69 -6.59 6.59
C MET A 125 13.00 -7.37 6.71
N VAL A 126 12.96 -8.70 6.67
CA VAL A 126 14.15 -9.55 6.81
C VAL A 126 14.72 -9.89 5.43
N GLU A 127 16.04 -9.74 5.25
CA GLU A 127 16.65 -9.85 3.91
C GLU A 127 16.44 -11.22 3.25
N ASN A 128 16.61 -12.30 4.03
CA ASN A 128 16.49 -13.68 3.51
C ASN A 128 15.06 -14.03 3.08
N THR A 129 14.05 -13.52 3.82
CA THR A 129 12.65 -13.74 3.47
C THR A 129 12.20 -12.79 2.37
N ALA A 130 12.70 -11.55 2.34
CA ALA A 130 12.43 -10.58 1.27
C ALA A 130 12.95 -11.09 -0.08
N ALA A 131 14.13 -11.71 -0.08
CA ALA A 131 14.71 -12.36 -1.26
C ALA A 131 13.85 -13.51 -1.83
N GLN A 132 13.02 -14.15 -0.99
CA GLN A 132 12.09 -15.21 -1.42
C GLN A 132 10.71 -14.65 -1.77
N LEU A 133 10.24 -13.66 -1.00
CA LEU A 133 8.94 -13.03 -1.14
C LEU A 133 8.87 -12.15 -2.40
N PHE A 134 9.78 -11.19 -2.56
CA PHE A 134 9.66 -10.17 -3.60
C PHE A 134 9.67 -10.70 -5.03
N PRO A 135 10.40 -11.78 -5.39
CA PRO A 135 10.26 -12.39 -6.73
C PRO A 135 8.86 -12.96 -7.03
N LYS A 136 8.00 -13.17 -6.02
CA LYS A 136 6.59 -13.54 -6.22
C LYS A 136 5.70 -12.32 -6.43
N LEU A 137 6.08 -11.16 -5.88
CA LEU A 137 5.28 -9.95 -5.85
C LEU A 137 5.65 -8.94 -6.95
N TYR A 138 6.93 -8.91 -7.33
CA TYR A 138 7.51 -7.93 -8.24
C TYR A 138 8.23 -8.60 -9.41
N THR A 139 8.39 -7.85 -10.50
CA THR A 139 9.14 -8.27 -11.68
C THR A 139 9.98 -7.13 -12.26
N GLY A 140 10.88 -7.45 -13.19
CA GLY A 140 11.68 -6.48 -13.93
C GLY A 140 12.49 -5.53 -13.04
N ALA A 141 12.50 -4.24 -13.39
CA ALA A 141 13.25 -3.21 -12.67
C ALA A 141 12.73 -2.99 -11.25
N ALA A 142 11.42 -3.13 -11.01
CA ALA A 142 10.87 -3.00 -9.67
C ALA A 142 11.40 -4.08 -8.73
N LEU A 143 11.53 -5.33 -9.19
CA LEU A 143 12.11 -6.41 -8.37
C LEU A 143 13.55 -6.08 -7.94
N GLU A 144 14.37 -5.59 -8.89
CA GLU A 144 15.74 -5.18 -8.61
C GLU A 144 15.78 -3.99 -7.64
N GLU A 145 14.88 -3.02 -7.80
CA GLU A 145 14.77 -1.87 -6.91
C GLU A 145 14.35 -2.27 -5.48
N VAL A 146 13.33 -3.10 -5.30
CA VAL A 146 12.88 -3.49 -3.96
C VAL A 146 13.92 -4.39 -3.26
N LEU A 147 14.69 -5.21 -4.01
CA LEU A 147 15.71 -6.05 -3.41
C LEU A 147 17.00 -5.29 -3.11
N LYS A 148 17.51 -4.51 -4.06
CA LYS A 148 18.88 -3.95 -4.04
C LYS A 148 18.92 -2.43 -4.00
N GLY A 149 17.79 -1.75 -4.22
CA GLY A 149 17.70 -0.30 -4.15
C GLY A 149 18.11 0.22 -2.78
N LYS A 150 19.01 1.20 -2.76
CA LYS A 150 19.59 1.73 -1.51
C LYS A 150 18.52 2.21 -0.53
N SER A 151 17.44 2.81 -1.03
CA SER A 151 16.30 3.27 -0.23
C SER A 151 15.57 2.10 0.44
N TYR A 152 15.29 1.03 -0.29
CA TYR A 152 14.56 -0.13 0.22
C TYR A 152 15.40 -0.96 1.19
N VAL A 153 16.67 -1.19 0.87
CA VAL A 153 17.62 -1.87 1.79
C VAL A 153 17.77 -1.05 3.08
N TRP A 154 17.97 0.26 2.96
CA TRP A 154 18.05 1.15 4.12
C TRP A 154 16.76 1.14 4.94
N PHE A 155 15.61 1.17 4.28
CA PHE A 155 14.29 1.11 4.92
C PHE A 155 14.10 -0.16 5.73
N ARG A 156 14.38 -1.35 5.16
CA ARG A 156 14.29 -2.62 5.89
C ARG A 156 15.21 -2.64 7.10
N LYS A 157 16.47 -2.26 6.91
CA LYS A 157 17.44 -2.18 8.01
C LYS A 157 16.97 -1.24 9.12
N LYS A 158 16.53 -0.02 8.78
CA LYS A 158 16.07 0.95 9.77
C LYS A 158 14.76 0.55 10.43
N GLY A 159 13.85 -0.08 9.69
CA GLY A 159 12.64 -0.67 10.25
C GLY A 159 12.97 -1.71 11.31
N ARG A 160 13.93 -2.61 11.04
CA ARG A 160 14.41 -3.59 12.04
C ARG A 160 15.07 -2.93 13.25
N GLU A 161 15.98 -1.97 13.03
CA GLU A 161 16.64 -1.25 14.13
C GLU A 161 15.64 -0.51 15.03
N MET A 162 14.67 0.19 14.45
CA MET A 162 13.64 0.92 15.19
C MET A 162 12.71 -0.01 15.97
N ALA A 163 12.46 -1.20 15.44
CA ALA A 163 11.68 -2.24 16.11
C ALA A 163 12.52 -3.07 17.10
N GLY A 164 13.79 -2.73 17.34
CA GLY A 164 14.67 -3.51 18.21
C GLY A 164 14.83 -4.96 17.75
N MET A 165 14.73 -5.21 16.44
CA MET A 165 14.87 -6.54 15.86
C MET A 165 16.33 -6.83 15.51
N ASN A 166 16.74 -8.09 15.65
CA ASN A 166 17.96 -8.59 15.02
C ASN A 166 17.79 -8.79 13.50
N ASP A 167 18.83 -9.26 12.82
CA ASP A 167 18.78 -9.49 11.37
C ASP A 167 17.82 -10.62 10.93
N ASP A 168 17.47 -11.52 11.85
CA ASP A 168 16.48 -12.58 11.63
C ASP A 168 15.04 -12.10 11.90
N GLY A 169 14.85 -10.84 12.29
CA GLY A 169 13.53 -10.27 12.58
C GLY A 169 12.99 -10.63 13.96
N VAL A 170 13.85 -11.08 14.88
CA VAL A 170 13.48 -11.37 16.28
C VAL A 170 13.61 -10.10 17.11
N VAL A 171 12.52 -9.68 17.75
CA VAL A 171 12.54 -8.57 18.70
C VAL A 171 13.38 -8.93 19.92
N LEU A 172 14.30 -8.05 20.30
CA LEU A 172 15.20 -8.26 21.43
C LEU A 172 14.71 -7.53 22.69
N ASP A 173 15.01 -8.12 23.85
CA ASP A 173 14.87 -7.48 25.16
C ASP A 173 16.03 -6.51 25.45
N LEU A 174 15.99 -5.86 26.60
CA LEU A 174 17.03 -4.92 27.03
C LEU A 174 18.41 -5.57 27.24
N ASN A 175 18.48 -6.89 27.34
CA ASN A 175 19.72 -7.66 27.47
C ASN A 175 20.21 -8.21 26.12
N GLY A 176 19.56 -7.86 25.01
CA GLY A 176 19.89 -8.35 23.67
C GLY A 176 19.47 -9.81 23.40
N LYS A 177 18.59 -10.40 24.22
CA LYS A 177 18.04 -11.74 24.02
C LYS A 177 16.68 -11.68 23.34
N PRO A 178 16.21 -12.74 22.67
CA PRO A 178 14.85 -12.80 22.14
C PRO A 178 13.82 -12.46 23.22
N SER A 179 12.96 -11.47 22.93
CA SER A 179 11.89 -11.08 23.85
C SER A 179 10.87 -12.22 23.96
N LYS A 180 10.42 -12.50 25.19
CA LYS A 180 9.32 -13.44 25.45
C LYS A 180 7.94 -12.80 25.33
N GLU A 181 7.89 -11.48 25.36
CA GLU A 181 6.65 -10.70 25.48
C GLU A 181 6.44 -9.80 24.26
N LYS A 182 7.50 -9.12 23.80
CA LYS A 182 7.39 -8.17 22.68
C LYS A 182 7.50 -8.88 21.34
N ARG A 183 6.64 -8.47 20.41
CA ARG A 183 6.62 -8.92 19.02
C ARG A 183 6.60 -7.73 18.08
N PHE A 184 7.02 -7.97 16.85
CA PHE A 184 6.83 -7.02 15.76
C PHE A 184 5.47 -7.27 15.11
N TYR A 185 4.70 -6.19 14.95
CA TYR A 185 3.44 -6.18 14.23
C TYR A 185 3.61 -5.27 13.02
N GLY A 186 3.52 -5.85 11.83
CA GLY A 186 3.67 -5.10 10.60
C GLY A 186 2.91 -5.74 9.46
N GLY A 187 2.23 -4.92 8.66
CA GLY A 187 1.47 -5.37 7.51
C GLY A 187 0.44 -4.35 7.05
N GLY A 188 -0.47 -4.79 6.20
CA GLY A 188 -1.68 -4.05 5.84
C GLY A 188 -2.90 -4.94 5.97
N ILE A 189 -4.08 -4.32 5.94
CA ILE A 189 -5.36 -5.02 6.11
C ILE A 189 -6.25 -4.70 4.90
N PRO A 190 -6.09 -5.45 3.79
CA PRO A 190 -6.81 -5.19 2.53
C PRO A 190 -8.33 -5.08 2.65
N GLN A 191 -8.97 -5.83 3.57
CA GLN A 191 -10.44 -5.81 3.78
C GLN A 191 -10.99 -4.42 4.18
N TYR A 192 -10.13 -3.53 4.65
CA TYR A 192 -10.47 -2.18 5.07
C TYR A 192 -9.95 -1.10 4.10
N GLY A 193 -9.43 -1.54 2.96
CA GLY A 193 -8.95 -0.68 1.91
C GLY A 193 -10.02 -0.33 0.88
N ALA A 194 -9.62 0.54 -0.04
CA ALA A 194 -10.33 0.82 -1.27
C ALA A 194 -9.36 0.71 -2.46
N TYR A 195 -9.90 0.58 -3.66
CA TYR A 195 -9.13 0.58 -4.89
C TYR A 195 -9.84 1.32 -6.02
N ILE A 196 -9.06 1.68 -7.03
CA ILE A 196 -9.55 2.09 -8.33
C ILE A 196 -8.71 1.48 -9.44
N VAL A 197 -9.37 0.84 -10.40
CA VAL A 197 -8.75 0.36 -11.63
C VAL A 197 -8.68 1.53 -12.60
N ARG A 198 -7.47 1.97 -12.94
CA ARG A 198 -7.25 3.13 -13.82
C ARG A 198 -7.19 2.73 -15.29
N SER A 199 -6.60 1.58 -15.59
CA SER A 199 -6.47 1.08 -16.96
C SER A 199 -6.29 -0.44 -16.98
N CYS A 200 -6.65 -1.05 -18.11
CA CYS A 200 -6.44 -2.48 -18.38
C CYS A 200 -6.06 -2.65 -19.85
N GLU A 201 -4.83 -3.09 -20.09
CA GLU A 201 -4.37 -3.52 -21.41
C GLU A 201 -4.64 -5.02 -21.58
N LYS A 202 -5.00 -5.40 -22.80
CA LYS A 202 -5.26 -6.79 -23.18
C LYS A 202 -4.20 -7.26 -24.17
N ASP A 203 -3.88 -8.55 -24.11
CA ASP A 203 -3.02 -9.19 -25.11
C ASP A 203 -3.78 -9.46 -26.42
N SER A 204 -3.09 -10.09 -27.39
CA SER A 204 -3.65 -10.46 -28.69
C SER A 204 -4.81 -11.47 -28.60
N THR A 205 -4.99 -12.15 -27.47
CA THR A 205 -6.09 -13.09 -27.22
C THR A 205 -7.27 -12.42 -26.50
N GLY A 206 -7.18 -11.12 -26.22
CA GLY A 206 -8.20 -10.35 -25.51
C GLY A 206 -8.17 -10.54 -23.99
N GLN A 207 -7.17 -11.23 -23.44
CA GLN A 207 -7.01 -11.45 -22.01
C GLN A 207 -6.23 -10.30 -21.36
N PRO A 208 -6.55 -9.89 -20.12
CA PRO A 208 -5.77 -8.86 -19.42
C PRO A 208 -4.28 -9.21 -19.36
N SER A 209 -3.42 -8.28 -19.77
CA SER A 209 -1.95 -8.43 -19.75
C SER A 209 -1.28 -7.45 -18.82
N ARG A 210 -1.88 -6.27 -18.64
CA ARG A 210 -1.42 -5.23 -17.72
C ARG A 210 -2.62 -4.52 -17.12
N VAL A 211 -2.57 -4.24 -15.83
CA VAL A 211 -3.62 -3.51 -15.11
C VAL A 211 -2.97 -2.47 -14.23
N GLU A 212 -3.42 -1.22 -14.31
CA GLU A 212 -3.03 -0.17 -13.38
C GLU A 212 -4.09 -0.04 -12.29
N VAL A 213 -3.66 -0.22 -11.04
CA VAL A 213 -4.53 -0.16 -9.86
C VAL A 213 -3.94 0.84 -8.87
N ALA A 214 -4.75 1.79 -8.42
CA ALA A 214 -4.44 2.54 -7.22
C ALA A 214 -5.16 1.90 -6.04
N VAL A 215 -4.46 1.68 -4.94
CA VAL A 215 -5.03 1.11 -3.71
C VAL A 215 -4.84 2.10 -2.58
N LEU A 216 -5.86 2.26 -1.74
CA LEU A 216 -5.77 2.87 -0.43
C LEU A 216 -5.88 1.74 0.59
N ILE A 217 -4.82 1.46 1.34
CA ILE A 217 -4.86 0.42 2.38
C ILE A 217 -4.44 0.96 3.75
N PRO A 218 -5.09 0.51 4.83
CA PRO A 218 -4.55 0.69 6.17
C PRO A 218 -3.33 -0.20 6.35
N MET A 219 -2.25 0.38 6.83
CA MET A 219 -0.99 -0.26 7.14
C MET A 219 -0.65 -0.03 8.59
N TYR A 220 -0.19 -1.08 9.26
CA TYR A 220 0.26 -1.03 10.64
C TYR A 220 1.73 -1.42 10.74
N GLY A 221 2.41 -0.87 11.74
CA GLY A 221 3.83 -1.11 11.95
C GLY A 221 4.25 -0.69 13.34
N GLY A 222 5.00 -1.55 14.03
CA GLY A 222 5.60 -1.26 15.33
C GLY A 222 5.87 -2.52 16.13
N THR A 223 6.16 -2.32 17.41
CA THR A 223 6.37 -3.42 18.35
C THR A 223 5.42 -3.28 19.53
N GLY A 224 4.87 -4.38 20.01
CA GLY A 224 3.98 -4.39 21.17
C GLY A 224 4.07 -5.72 21.90
N THR A 225 3.33 -5.84 23.00
CA THR A 225 3.00 -7.13 23.60
C THR A 225 1.57 -7.50 23.21
N ASP A 226 1.12 -8.70 23.59
CA ASP A 226 -0.26 -9.11 23.36
C ASP A 226 -1.28 -8.22 24.14
N ASP A 227 -0.83 -7.54 25.20
CA ASP A 227 -1.65 -6.64 26.05
C ASP A 227 -1.37 -5.13 25.85
N ASP A 228 -0.24 -4.75 25.24
CA ASP A 228 0.15 -3.35 25.00
C ASP A 228 0.63 -3.14 23.56
N MET A 229 -0.22 -2.50 22.77
CA MET A 229 0.01 -2.14 21.37
C MET A 229 0.26 -0.65 21.16
N SER A 230 0.55 0.12 22.21
CA SER A 230 0.69 1.58 22.14
C SER A 230 1.76 2.08 21.16
N ASN A 231 2.76 1.25 20.87
CA ASN A 231 3.84 1.52 19.93
C ASN A 231 3.59 0.95 18.52
N VAL A 232 2.41 0.37 18.26
CA VAL A 232 1.98 -0.02 16.92
C VAL A 232 1.13 1.11 16.34
N HIS A 233 1.53 1.61 15.18
CA HIS A 233 0.86 2.74 14.55
C HIS A 233 0.08 2.29 13.31
N LEU A 234 -1.10 2.86 13.12
CA LEU A 234 -1.88 2.75 11.89
C LEU A 234 -1.66 3.99 11.02
N GLN A 235 -1.58 3.79 9.71
CA GLN A 235 -1.67 4.84 8.72
C GLN A 235 -2.37 4.31 7.47
N PHE A 236 -3.06 5.18 6.75
CA PHE A 236 -3.56 4.85 5.42
C PHE A 236 -2.55 5.32 4.37
N LYS A 237 -2.31 4.47 3.37
CA LYS A 237 -1.45 4.81 2.23
C LYS A 237 -2.18 4.59 0.93
N GLN A 238 -2.12 5.59 0.05
CA GLN A 238 -2.53 5.45 -1.34
C GLN A 238 -1.29 5.16 -2.18
N ILE A 239 -1.30 4.04 -2.90
CA ILE A 239 -0.19 3.58 -3.73
C ILE A 239 -0.71 3.20 -5.13
N ASN A 240 0.00 3.63 -6.17
CA ASN A 240 -0.22 3.14 -7.53
C ASN A 240 0.66 1.94 -7.85
N ASN A 241 0.03 0.92 -8.44
CA ASN A 241 0.69 -0.26 -8.95
C ASN A 241 0.39 -0.43 -10.45
N SER A 242 1.41 -0.78 -11.22
CA SER A 242 1.25 -1.35 -12.55
C SER A 242 1.56 -2.83 -12.48
N LEU A 243 0.53 -3.66 -12.67
CA LEU A 243 0.60 -5.10 -12.54
C LEU A 243 0.68 -5.68 -13.95
N VAL A 244 1.60 -6.61 -14.16
CA VAL A 244 1.75 -7.34 -15.42
C VAL A 244 1.52 -8.83 -15.18
N TRP A 245 0.87 -9.47 -16.14
CA TRP A 245 0.68 -10.92 -16.12
C TRP A 245 1.95 -11.62 -16.62
N VAL A 246 2.64 -12.32 -15.74
CA VAL A 246 3.90 -12.99 -16.05
C VAL A 246 4.03 -14.28 -15.24
N ASP A 247 4.54 -15.34 -15.88
CA ASP A 247 4.74 -16.67 -15.28
C ASP A 247 3.50 -17.24 -14.56
N GLY A 248 2.31 -16.92 -15.07
CA GLY A 248 1.04 -17.39 -14.50
C GLY A 248 0.59 -16.65 -13.24
N ASP A 249 1.05 -15.42 -13.01
CA ASP A 249 0.64 -14.58 -11.88
C ASP A 249 0.65 -13.09 -12.23
N TRP A 250 -0.02 -12.28 -11.40
CA TRP A 250 0.09 -10.82 -11.42
C TRP A 250 1.27 -10.38 -10.56
N ARG A 251 2.24 -9.69 -11.16
CA ARG A 251 3.38 -9.09 -10.45
C ARG A 251 3.47 -7.62 -10.73
N SER A 252 3.88 -6.84 -9.75
CA SER A 252 4.09 -5.41 -9.92
C SER A 252 5.40 -5.14 -10.66
N GLU A 253 5.34 -4.32 -11.70
CA GLU A 253 6.52 -3.78 -12.38
C GLU A 253 6.86 -2.36 -11.91
N THR A 254 6.11 -1.84 -10.94
CA THR A 254 6.43 -0.64 -10.18
C THR A 254 6.70 -1.01 -8.73
N SER A 255 7.63 -0.33 -8.07
CA SER A 255 7.90 -0.56 -6.64
C SER A 255 6.91 0.18 -5.72
N GLY A 256 5.73 0.54 -6.26
CA GLY A 256 4.71 1.37 -5.63
C GLY A 256 5.12 2.84 -5.53
N SER A 257 4.38 3.76 -6.16
CA SER A 257 4.54 5.19 -5.87
C SER A 257 3.49 5.62 -4.85
N VAL A 258 3.93 5.96 -3.64
CA VAL A 258 3.04 6.52 -2.61
C VAL A 258 2.58 7.90 -3.07
N GLU A 259 1.28 8.03 -3.37
CA GLU A 259 0.69 9.32 -3.73
C GLU A 259 0.37 10.13 -2.46
N ASN A 260 -0.17 9.47 -1.43
CA ASN A 260 -0.61 10.11 -0.21
C ASN A 260 -0.41 9.22 1.02
N VAL A 261 -0.14 9.86 2.17
CA VAL A 261 -0.08 9.21 3.49
C VAL A 261 -0.96 9.98 4.45
N TRP A 262 -1.99 9.32 4.98
CA TRP A 262 -2.86 9.89 6.01
C TRP A 262 -2.53 9.24 7.35
N LYS A 263 -2.01 10.05 8.25
CA LYS A 263 -1.66 9.63 9.61
C LYS A 263 -2.76 10.07 10.54
N LYS A 264 -3.43 9.10 11.15
CA LYS A 264 -4.40 9.38 12.22
C LYS A 264 -4.24 8.31 13.29
N LYS A 265 -4.38 8.71 14.56
CA LYS A 265 -4.54 7.80 15.71
C LYS A 265 -5.97 7.25 15.77
N VAL A 266 -6.56 6.93 14.64
CA VAL A 266 -7.94 6.45 14.59
C VAL A 266 -7.91 5.02 14.15
N SER A 267 -8.48 4.16 14.98
CA SER A 267 -9.00 2.90 14.51
C SER A 267 -10.43 3.08 14.03
N ASN A 268 -10.87 2.17 13.16
CA ASN A 268 -12.28 1.91 12.93
C ASN A 268 -13.13 3.12 12.48
N GLN A 269 -12.89 3.64 11.28
CA GLN A 269 -13.58 4.85 10.80
C GLN A 269 -14.69 4.58 9.76
N GLY A 270 -15.08 3.32 9.54
CA GLY A 270 -16.15 2.95 8.61
C GLY A 270 -15.96 3.42 7.15
N TRP A 271 -16.98 3.27 6.32
CA TRP A 271 -16.90 3.65 4.89
C TRP A 271 -16.93 5.15 4.63
N GLU A 272 -17.60 5.94 5.47
CA GLU A 272 -17.63 7.40 5.28
C GLU A 272 -16.24 8.03 5.41
N HIS A 273 -15.43 7.54 6.35
CA HIS A 273 -14.05 8.01 6.41
C HIS A 273 -13.23 7.55 5.23
N LEU A 274 -13.37 6.29 4.81
CA LEU A 274 -12.64 5.78 3.65
C LEU A 274 -12.96 6.61 2.40
N LYS A 275 -14.25 6.89 2.16
CA LYS A 275 -14.72 7.81 1.12
C LYS A 275 -14.09 9.20 1.25
N SER A 276 -14.03 9.76 2.46
CA SER A 276 -13.41 11.09 2.69
C SER A 276 -11.92 11.16 2.32
N LEU A 277 -11.23 10.02 2.29
CA LEU A 277 -9.81 9.94 1.91
C LEU A 277 -9.59 9.82 0.40
N VAL A 278 -10.46 9.07 -0.29
CA VAL A 278 -10.26 8.71 -1.71
C VAL A 278 -11.12 9.50 -2.69
N GLY A 279 -12.22 10.07 -2.24
CA GLY A 279 -13.21 10.72 -3.08
C GLY A 279 -14.11 9.74 -3.83
N GLU A 280 -14.85 10.26 -4.83
CA GLU A 280 -15.81 9.47 -5.59
C GLU A 280 -15.14 8.54 -6.62
N GLY A 281 -15.80 7.43 -6.95
CA GLY A 281 -15.39 6.50 -8.01
C GLY A 281 -14.45 5.38 -7.57
N TRP A 282 -14.17 5.28 -6.28
CA TRP A 282 -13.43 4.16 -5.69
C TRP A 282 -14.36 3.02 -5.31
N ALA A 283 -13.81 1.81 -5.23
CA ALA A 283 -14.50 0.64 -4.74
C ALA A 283 -13.82 0.04 -3.51
N VAL A 284 -14.58 -0.55 -2.60
CA VAL A 284 -14.08 -1.47 -1.57
C VAL A 284 -14.15 -2.90 -2.09
N PRO A 285 -13.29 -3.82 -1.63
CA PRO A 285 -13.39 -5.23 -1.98
C PRO A 285 -14.79 -5.85 -1.72
N ALA A 286 -15.10 -6.92 -2.44
CA ALA A 286 -16.33 -7.68 -2.27
C ALA A 286 -16.49 -8.19 -0.83
N ASP A 287 -15.37 -8.62 -0.23
CA ASP A 287 -15.24 -9.11 1.14
C ASP A 287 -14.83 -8.00 2.14
N ALA A 288 -14.99 -6.72 1.78
CA ALA A 288 -14.68 -5.61 2.67
C ALA A 288 -15.66 -5.49 3.84
N THR A 289 -15.17 -5.09 5.01
CA THR A 289 -15.94 -5.00 6.26
C THR A 289 -15.85 -3.64 6.94
N GLN A 290 -16.98 -3.15 7.48
CA GLN A 290 -17.01 -1.98 8.35
C GLN A 290 -16.83 -2.33 9.83
N GLU A 291 -16.86 -3.61 10.18
CA GLU A 291 -16.71 -4.04 11.56
C GLU A 291 -15.36 -3.57 12.10
N PRO A 292 -15.27 -3.16 13.37
CA PRO A 292 -14.02 -2.74 13.97
C PRO A 292 -12.92 -3.76 13.67
N PHE A 293 -11.72 -3.27 13.40
CA PHE A 293 -10.57 -4.13 13.29
C PHE A 293 -10.46 -5.02 14.53
N GLU A 294 -10.49 -6.33 14.32
CA GLU A 294 -10.32 -7.27 15.42
C GLU A 294 -8.89 -7.18 15.96
N GLY A 295 -8.75 -7.08 17.30
CA GLY A 295 -7.48 -7.12 18.01
C GLY A 295 -6.99 -5.78 18.58
N ALA A 296 -6.10 -5.88 19.57
CA ALA A 296 -5.63 -4.77 20.41
C ALA A 296 -4.90 -3.64 19.66
N VAL A 297 -4.50 -3.87 18.40
CA VAL A 297 -3.76 -2.87 17.59
C VAL A 297 -4.61 -1.63 17.33
N LEU A 298 -5.94 -1.75 17.40
CA LEU A 298 -6.89 -0.79 16.84
C LEU A 298 -8.12 -0.59 17.73
N THR A 299 -8.00 -0.71 19.05
CA THR A 299 -9.06 -0.31 19.98
C THR A 299 -8.54 0.86 20.83
N GLN A 300 -8.84 2.09 20.41
CA GLN A 300 -8.88 3.24 21.32
C GLN A 300 -10.31 3.75 21.39
#